data_AF-A0A509EM60-F1
#
_entry.id   AF-A0A509EM60-F1
#
_cell.length_a   1.000
_cell.length_b   1.000
_cell.length_c   1.000
_cell.angle_alpha   90.00
_cell.angle_beta   90.00
_cell.angle_gamma   90.00
#
_symmetry.space_group_name_H-M   'P 1'
#
loop_
_entity.id
_entity.type
_entity.pdbx_description
1 polymer ?
#
loop_
_entity_poly.entity_id
_entity_poly.type
_entity_poly.pdbx_seq_one_letter_code
_entity_poly.pdbx_strand_id
1 'polypeptide(L)'
;MAGAVAQPDLGMLLSPASDFWTLSECRDLIFHVEEHRFTLPGIGAMLEACGLEFLGLEPERPSDRTRFAAEHPDPAAARSPAAWHGFETRHPDTFGGTYRIWARQARQGRTGSR
;
A
#
# COMPACT_ATOMS: atom_id res chain seq x y z
N MET A 1 32.56 -21.02 21.12
CA MET A 1 32.22 -20.89 19.69
C MET A 1 31.39 -19.62 19.53
N ALA A 2 32.04 -18.48 19.27
CA ALA A 2 31.34 -17.21 19.05
C ALA A 2 30.84 -17.19 17.59
N GLY A 3 29.53 -17.24 17.40
CA GLY A 3 28.93 -17.09 16.07
C GLY A 3 29.14 -15.66 15.59
N ALA A 4 29.87 -15.51 14.49
CA ALA A 4 29.98 -14.23 13.81
C ALA A 4 28.59 -13.82 13.32
N VAL A 5 27.99 -12.83 13.97
CA VAL A 5 26.81 -12.13 13.44
C VAL A 5 27.31 -11.43 12.19
N ALA A 6 26.82 -11.85 11.01
CA ALA A 6 27.09 -11.15 9.77
C ALA A 6 26.65 -9.70 9.95
N GLN A 7 27.59 -8.76 9.84
CA GLN A 7 27.24 -7.35 9.89
C GLN A 7 26.31 -7.06 8.71
N PRO A 8 25.13 -6.47 8.92
CA PRO A 8 24.25 -6.10 7.83
C PRO A 8 24.97 -5.07 6.95
N ASP A 9 24.86 -5.23 5.63
CA ASP A 9 25.34 -4.22 4.69
C ASP A 9 24.41 -3.00 4.76
N LEU A 10 24.89 -1.96 5.45
CA LEU A 10 24.16 -0.70 5.63
C LEU A 10 24.43 0.30 4.50
N GLY A 11 25.18 -0.09 3.45
CA GLY A 11 25.57 0.81 2.36
C GLY A 11 24.38 1.47 1.66
N MET A 12 23.26 0.76 1.54
CA MET A 12 22.01 1.30 0.98
C MET A 12 21.34 2.34 1.87
N LEU A 13 21.52 2.26 3.19
CA LEU A 13 20.92 3.21 4.15
C LEU A 13 21.68 4.55 4.17
N LEU A 14 22.98 4.51 3.86
CA LEU A 14 23.86 5.68 3.77
C LEU A 14 23.90 6.25 2.34
N SER A 15 22.76 6.28 1.66
CA SER A 15 22.62 6.91 0.33
C SER A 15 21.90 8.26 0.46
N PRO A 16 22.25 9.30 -0.31
CA PRO A 16 21.47 10.54 -0.36
C PRO A 16 20.00 10.36 -0.78
N ALA A 17 19.66 9.20 -1.37
CA ALA A 17 18.28 8.84 -1.72
C ALA A 17 17.56 8.05 -0.61
N SER A 18 18.21 7.79 0.52
CA SER A 18 17.67 7.06 1.67
C SER A 18 17.20 8.04 2.73
N ASP A 19 16.05 7.76 3.34
CA ASP A 19 15.50 8.54 4.46
C ASP A 19 16.36 8.46 5.74
N PHE A 20 17.43 7.66 5.72
CA PHE A 20 18.42 7.52 6.80
C PHE A 20 19.74 8.28 6.56
N TRP A 21 19.81 9.11 5.51
CA TRP A 21 21.03 9.84 5.15
C TRP A 21 21.47 10.85 6.19
N THR A 22 20.54 11.62 6.76
CA THR A 22 20.81 12.56 7.86
C THR A 22 20.10 12.18 9.15
N LEU A 23 20.68 12.60 10.28
CA LEU A 23 20.08 12.37 11.61
C LEU A 23 18.76 13.14 11.80
N SER A 24 18.61 14.28 11.11
CA SER A 24 17.36 15.04 11.10
C SER A 24 16.27 14.31 10.31
N GLU A 25 16.55 13.82 9.10
CA GLU A 25 15.58 13.04 8.29
C GLU A 25 15.19 11.73 8.98
N CYS A 26 16.16 11.01 9.55
CA CYS A 26 15.90 9.80 10.33
C CYS A 26 14.99 10.08 11.54
N ARG A 27 15.24 11.17 12.28
CA ARG A 27 14.37 11.60 13.38
C ARG A 27 12.99 11.99 12.87
N ASP A 28 12.93 12.72 11.77
CA ASP A 28 11.67 13.17 11.20
C ASP A 28 10.86 11.97 10.68
N LEU A 29 11.46 10.93 10.12
CA LEU A 29 10.81 9.67 9.74
C LEU A 29 10.31 8.88 10.97
N ILE A 30 11.14 8.76 12.01
CA ILE A 30 10.79 7.95 13.20
C ILE A 30 9.76 8.66 14.09
N PHE A 31 9.74 10.00 14.08
CA PHE A 31 8.96 10.81 15.02
C PHE A 31 8.03 11.83 14.33
N HIS A 32 7.75 11.73 13.03
CA HIS A 32 6.75 12.61 12.40
C HIS A 32 5.37 12.35 12.98
N VAL A 33 4.84 13.35 13.68
CA VAL A 33 3.51 13.28 14.30
C VAL A 33 2.38 13.21 13.26
N GLU A 34 2.66 13.59 12.02
CA GLU A 34 1.70 13.64 10.89
C GLU A 34 1.85 12.46 9.91
N GLU A 35 2.71 11.47 10.18
CA GLU A 35 2.81 10.30 9.30
C GLU A 35 1.63 9.35 9.53
N HIS A 36 0.57 9.56 8.76
CA HIS A 36 -0.60 8.70 8.75
C HIS A 36 -0.30 7.42 7.97
N ARG A 37 -0.19 6.30 8.69
CA ARG A 37 -0.19 4.96 8.08
C ARG A 37 -1.59 4.64 7.58
N PHE A 38 -1.79 4.81 6.28
CA PHE A 38 -3.04 4.41 5.63
C PHE A 38 -3.12 2.89 5.53
N THR A 39 -4.30 2.36 5.79
CA THR A 39 -4.63 0.96 5.49
C THR A 39 -5.54 0.91 4.28
N LEU A 40 -5.45 -0.14 3.47
CA LEU A 40 -6.32 -0.31 2.31
C LEU A 40 -7.82 -0.25 2.64
N PRO A 41 -8.32 -0.82 3.76
CA PRO A 41 -9.71 -0.63 4.17
C PRO A 41 -10.04 0.83 4.49
N GLY A 42 -9.13 1.55 5.15
CA GLY A 42 -9.28 2.99 5.42
C GLY A 42 -9.36 3.81 4.14
N ILE A 43 -8.50 3.52 3.15
CA ILE A 43 -8.56 4.16 1.84
C ILE A 43 -9.88 3.84 1.13
N GLY A 44 -10.35 2.60 1.21
CA GLY A 44 -11.67 2.21 0.69
C GLY A 44 -12.79 3.07 1.25
N ALA A 45 -12.84 3.25 2.58
CA ALA A 45 -13.82 4.10 3.24
C ALA A 45 -13.70 5.59 2.83
N MET A 46 -12.48 6.10 2.64
CA MET A 46 -12.27 7.47 2.16
C MET A 46 -12.79 7.67 0.73
N LEU A 47 -12.54 6.70 -0.17
CA LEU A 47 -13.08 6.75 -1.53
C LEU A 47 -14.61 6.77 -1.51
N GLU A 48 -15.24 5.91 -0.72
CA GLU A 48 -16.70 5.88 -0.56
C GLU A 48 -17.24 7.22 -0.04
N ALA A 49 -16.60 7.80 0.97
CA ALA A 49 -16.98 9.11 1.52
C ALA A 49 -16.86 10.25 0.48
N CYS A 50 -15.93 10.13 -0.47
CA CYS A 50 -15.79 11.05 -1.60
C CYS A 50 -16.74 10.74 -2.78
N GLY A 51 -17.62 9.74 -2.67
CA GLY A 51 -18.49 9.32 -3.77
C GLY A 51 -17.72 8.64 -4.91
N LEU A 52 -16.63 7.96 -4.60
CA LEU A 52 -15.80 7.19 -5.53
C LEU A 52 -15.98 5.69 -5.26
N GLU A 53 -16.05 4.91 -6.35
CA GLU A 53 -16.04 3.46 -6.33
C GLU A 53 -14.61 2.96 -6.60
N PHE A 54 -14.10 2.12 -5.70
CA PHE A 54 -12.83 1.43 -5.87
C PHE A 54 -12.91 0.38 -6.98
N LEU A 55 -12.02 0.45 -7.97
CA LEU A 55 -11.99 -0.46 -9.12
C LEU A 55 -10.88 -1.50 -9.03
N GLY A 56 -9.87 -1.24 -8.21
CA GLY A 56 -8.75 -2.14 -8.00
C GLY A 56 -7.46 -1.43 -7.72
N LEU A 57 -6.44 -2.23 -7.51
CA LEU A 57 -5.11 -1.79 -7.16
C LEU A 57 -4.08 -2.44 -8.08
N GLU A 58 -3.07 -1.67 -8.45
CA GLU A 58 -1.98 -2.12 -9.31
C GLU A 58 -0.67 -2.19 -8.50
N PRO A 59 -0.18 -3.41 -8.19
CA PRO A 59 1.15 -3.59 -7.63
C PRO A 59 2.23 -3.15 -8.61
N GLU A 60 3.37 -2.68 -8.09
CA GLU A 60 4.50 -2.27 -8.93
C GLU A 60 5.13 -3.44 -9.67
N ARG A 61 5.16 -4.62 -9.03
CA ARG A 61 5.78 -5.82 -9.59
C ARG A 61 4.70 -6.71 -10.25
N PRO A 62 4.86 -7.08 -11.53
CA PRO A 62 3.92 -8.00 -12.19
C PRO A 62 3.79 -9.37 -11.52
N SER A 63 4.83 -9.82 -10.81
CA SER A 63 4.81 -11.03 -10.00
C SER A 63 3.75 -11.00 -8.91
N ASP A 64 3.58 -9.86 -8.25
CA ASP A 64 2.65 -9.71 -7.14
C ASP A 64 1.20 -9.72 -7.62
N ARG A 65 0.94 -9.13 -8.79
CA ARG A 65 -0.35 -9.24 -9.47
C ARG A 65 -0.69 -10.70 -9.80
N THR A 66 0.29 -11.46 -10.30
CA THR A 66 0.11 -12.88 -10.66
C THR A 66 -0.15 -13.72 -9.41
N ARG A 67 0.60 -13.46 -8.33
CA ARG A 67 0.43 -14.10 -7.03
C ARG A 67 -0.93 -13.81 -6.42
N PHE A 68 -1.38 -12.55 -6.45
CA PHE A 68 -2.71 -12.17 -5.98
C PHE A 68 -3.81 -12.94 -6.72
N ALA A 69 -3.73 -13.01 -8.05
CA ALA A 69 -4.71 -13.73 -8.86
C ALA A 69 -4.72 -15.24 -8.58
N ALA A 70 -3.57 -15.83 -8.26
CA ALA A 70 -3.47 -17.24 -7.87
C ALA A 70 -4.09 -17.52 -6.48
N GLU A 71 -3.93 -16.61 -5.54
CA GLU A 71 -4.46 -16.73 -4.17
C GLU A 71 -5.93 -16.32 -4.04
N HIS A 72 -6.43 -15.51 -4.99
CA HIS A 72 -7.79 -15.02 -5.04
C HIS A 72 -8.44 -15.35 -6.40
N PRO A 73 -8.97 -16.58 -6.59
CA PRO A 73 -9.53 -17.01 -7.86
C PRO A 73 -10.85 -16.31 -8.23
N ASP A 74 -11.53 -15.68 -7.26
CA ASP A 74 -12.69 -14.84 -7.52
C ASP A 74 -12.25 -13.48 -8.10
N PRO A 75 -12.63 -13.13 -9.35
CA PRO A 75 -12.31 -11.83 -9.94
C PRO A 75 -12.84 -10.63 -9.15
N ALA A 76 -13.88 -10.81 -8.33
CA ALA A 76 -14.41 -9.74 -7.49
C ALA A 76 -13.41 -9.32 -6.38
N ALA A 77 -12.50 -10.21 -5.97
CA ALA A 77 -11.50 -9.92 -4.95
C ALA A 77 -10.59 -8.75 -5.35
N ALA A 78 -10.28 -8.60 -6.65
CA ALA A 78 -9.48 -7.48 -7.14
C ALA A 78 -10.13 -6.11 -6.90
N ARG A 79 -11.46 -6.07 -6.71
CA ARG A 79 -12.23 -4.85 -6.38
C ARG A 79 -12.51 -4.69 -4.88
N SER A 80 -11.90 -5.52 -4.03
CA SER A 80 -12.09 -5.45 -2.59
C SER A 80 -10.83 -4.90 -1.91
N PRO A 81 -10.89 -3.70 -1.28
CA PRO A 81 -9.78 -3.19 -0.48
C PRO A 81 -9.39 -4.16 0.65
N ALA A 82 -10.35 -4.90 1.22
CA ALA A 82 -10.09 -5.89 2.26
C ALA A 82 -9.31 -7.10 1.75
N ALA A 83 -9.59 -7.57 0.53
CA ALA A 83 -8.83 -8.67 -0.08
C ALA A 83 -7.36 -8.27 -0.31
N TRP A 84 -7.13 -7.06 -0.84
CA TRP A 84 -5.78 -6.51 -1.01
C TRP A 84 -5.05 -6.33 0.32
N HIS A 85 -5.75 -5.90 1.38
CA HIS A 85 -5.16 -5.79 2.71
C HIS A 85 -4.73 -7.14 3.29
N GLY A 86 -5.57 -8.17 3.13
CA GLY A 86 -5.24 -9.53 3.54
C GLY A 86 -4.05 -10.12 2.76
N PHE A 87 -3.90 -9.74 1.49
CA PHE A 87 -2.74 -10.09 0.67
C PHE A 87 -1.47 -9.37 1.14
N GLU A 88 -1.53 -8.04 1.33
CA GLU A 88 -0.43 -7.23 1.86
C GLU A 88 0.06 -7.72 3.22
N THR A 89 -0.85 -8.09 4.12
CA THR A 89 -0.49 -8.62 5.45
C THR A 89 0.34 -9.89 5.36
N ARG A 90 0.13 -10.71 4.32
CA ARG A 90 0.88 -11.95 4.07
C ARG A 90 2.17 -11.70 3.26
N HIS A 91 2.20 -10.64 2.46
CA HIS A 91 3.31 -10.27 1.58
C HIS A 91 3.65 -8.78 1.77
N PRO A 92 4.31 -8.40 2.88
CA PRO A 92 4.49 -7.00 3.27
C PRO A 92 5.30 -6.16 2.28
N ASP A 93 6.08 -6.81 1.40
CA ASP A 93 6.91 -6.16 0.39
C ASP A 93 6.16 -5.83 -0.90
N THR A 94 4.88 -6.21 -1.01
CA THR A 94 4.05 -6.02 -2.21
C THR A 94 3.94 -4.54 -2.62
N PHE A 95 3.78 -3.65 -1.63
CA PHE A 95 3.54 -2.23 -1.84
C PHE A 95 4.67 -1.43 -1.18
N GLY A 96 5.88 -1.60 -1.70
CA GLY A 96 7.11 -1.09 -1.10
C GLY A 96 7.29 0.43 -1.08
N GLY A 97 6.33 1.24 -1.53
CA GLY A 97 6.46 2.69 -1.52
C GLY A 97 5.17 3.50 -1.68
N THR A 98 4.21 3.04 -2.49
CA THR A 98 2.93 3.76 -2.69
C THR A 98 1.85 2.84 -3.26
N TYR A 99 0.58 3.07 -2.90
CA TYR A 99 -0.55 2.40 -3.55
C TYR A 99 -0.92 3.08 -4.88
N ARG A 100 -1.03 2.29 -5.94
CA ARG A 100 -1.60 2.74 -7.22
C ARG A 100 -3.04 2.25 -7.35
N ILE A 101 -3.98 3.14 -7.07
CA ILE A 101 -5.40 2.81 -6.95
C ILE A 101 -6.17 3.36 -8.15
N TRP A 102 -7.02 2.50 -8.71
CA TRP A 102 -7.98 2.88 -9.73
C TRP A 102 -9.35 3.08 -9.07
N ALA A 103 -9.96 4.23 -9.30
CA ALA A 103 -11.30 4.55 -8.83
C ALA A 103 -12.09 5.28 -9.92
N ARG A 104 -13.41 5.24 -9.82
CA ARG A 104 -14.31 6.04 -10.67
C ARG A 104 -15.35 6.76 -9.82
N GLN A 105 -15.99 7.77 -10.39
CA GLN A 105 -17.17 8.35 -9.78
C GLN A 105 -18.22 7.25 -9.57
N ALA A 106 -18.69 7.11 -8.33
CA ALA A 106 -19.82 6.24 -8.04
C ALA A 106 -21.01 6.71 -8.87
N ARG A 107 -21.68 5.78 -9.55
CA ARG A 107 -22.91 6.10 -10.27
C ARG A 107 -23.97 6.53 -9.26
N GLN A 108 -24.09 7.83 -9.03
CA GLN A 108 -25.24 8.37 -8.34
C GLN A 108 -26.46 8.08 -9.23
N GLY A 109 -27.44 7.36 -8.70
CA GLY A 109 -28.72 7.23 -9.36
C GLY A 109 -29.22 8.64 -9.71
N ARG A 110 -29.57 8.87 -10.98
CA ARG A 110 -30.32 10.07 -11.37
C ARG A 110 -31.68 10.02 -10.66
N THR A 111 -31.73 10.41 -9.40
CA THR A 111 -32.98 10.81 -8.77
C THR A 111 -33.26 12.21 -9.29
N GLY A 112 -33.83 12.27 -10.48
CA GLY A 112 -34.49 13.49 -10.94
C GLY A 112 -35.71 13.71 -10.06
N SER A 113 -35.65 14.68 -9.15
CA SER A 113 -36.87 15.30 -8.63
C SER A 113 -37.27 16.40 -9.59
N ARG A 114 -38.43 16.22 -10.21
CA ARG A 114 -39.28 17.33 -10.64
C ARG A 114 -39.81 18.06 -9.41
#